data_AF-A0A7C7K6H1-F1
#
_entry.id   AF-A0A7C7K6H1-F1
#
_cell.length_a   1.000
_cell.length_b   1.000
_cell.length_c   1.000
_cell.angle_alpha   90.00
_cell.angle_beta   90.00
_cell.angle_gamma   90.00
#
_symmetry.space_group_name_H-M   'P 1'
#
loop_
_entity.id
_entity.type
_entity.pdbx_description
1 polymer ?
#
loop_
_entity_poly.entity_id
_entity_poly.type
_entity_poly.pdbx_seq_one_letter_code
_entity_poly.pdbx_strand_id
1 'polypeptide(L)'
;MENPQDKNLELLSHLMRRAGFGLTRRELEDYSKHSYEEVVEMLVTPKETKWMGDYLVRRFDGEASGMINAPGSARRWIYRMISSDTPLREKMTLFWHGIFATGVPKVINGRVLSDQIEMFRDHGLGRFDDLLLRLAKDPAMIVWLDNQENHKDSINENWGRELLELFSMGVGNYSEDDIKECAKAFTGWTIGNTEYMMVRSKRDSDWPYGRIAYHFKYLADDHNDQAKQFLGHKGNFNGEDIIKVICGRETTARFIARHLYHFFVADEVPVPSWNDVPPRDAKAIDELVKAYFETDHNISGMLTRLFNSDFFKS
;
A
#
# COMPACT_ATOMS: atom_id res chain seq x y z
N MET A 1 26.12 9.57 -34.62
CA MET A 1 26.52 9.31 -33.22
C MET A 1 25.65 10.19 -32.36
N GLU A 2 24.71 9.61 -31.62
CA GLU A 2 23.85 10.35 -30.69
C GLU A 2 24.71 11.08 -29.65
N ASN A 3 24.38 12.33 -29.36
CA ASN A 3 25.03 13.12 -28.34
C ASN A 3 24.81 12.43 -26.97
N PRO A 4 25.85 12.16 -26.17
CA PRO A 4 25.70 11.57 -24.83
C PRO A 4 24.70 12.31 -23.94
N GLN A 5 24.56 13.62 -24.15
CA GLN A 5 23.60 14.47 -23.45
C GLN A 5 22.14 14.16 -23.83
N ASP A 6 21.87 13.77 -25.08
CA ASP A 6 20.53 13.42 -25.55
C ASP A 6 20.10 12.06 -24.96
N LYS A 7 21.01 11.08 -24.89
CA LYS A 7 20.75 9.78 -24.26
C LYS A 7 20.42 9.88 -22.77
N ASN A 8 21.13 10.73 -22.04
CA ASN A 8 20.83 10.95 -20.62
C ASN A 8 19.44 11.57 -20.43
N LEU A 9 19.08 12.49 -21.33
CA LEU A 9 17.78 13.16 -21.28
C LEU A 9 16.61 12.21 -21.61
N GLU A 10 16.81 11.30 -22.56
CA GLU A 10 15.85 10.23 -22.87
C GLU A 10 15.66 9.28 -21.69
N LEU A 11 16.75 8.90 -21.02
CA LEU A 11 16.70 8.01 -19.87
C LEU A 11 16.00 8.67 -18.67
N LEU A 12 16.30 9.95 -18.38
CA LEU A 12 15.58 10.73 -17.37
C LEU A 12 14.10 10.90 -17.72
N SER A 13 13.78 11.12 -19.00
CA SER A 13 12.40 11.18 -19.47
C SER A 13 11.67 9.85 -19.27
N HIS A 14 12.34 8.72 -19.55
CA HIS A 14 11.81 7.39 -19.28
C HIS A 14 11.53 7.20 -17.79
N LEU A 15 12.52 7.46 -16.92
CA LEU A 15 12.36 7.37 -15.47
C LEU A 15 11.15 8.17 -14.99
N MET A 16 11.03 9.42 -15.40
CA MET A 16 9.98 10.31 -14.91
C MET A 16 8.57 10.00 -15.44
N ARG A 17 8.47 9.31 -16.59
CA ARG A 17 7.19 8.75 -17.05
C ARG A 17 6.74 7.56 -16.20
N ARG A 18 7.67 6.74 -15.72
CA ARG A 18 7.39 5.55 -14.89
C ARG A 18 7.23 5.89 -13.41
N ALA A 19 8.20 6.60 -12.85
CA ALA A 19 8.26 7.00 -11.44
C ALA A 19 7.33 8.16 -11.10
N GLY A 20 6.89 8.96 -12.08
CA GLY A 20 5.99 10.09 -11.86
C GLY A 20 4.74 10.07 -12.72
N PHE A 21 4.18 11.26 -12.95
CA PHE A 21 3.05 11.50 -13.86
C PHE A 21 3.51 12.20 -15.16
N GLY A 22 4.82 12.13 -15.45
CA GLY A 22 5.48 12.91 -16.51
C GLY A 22 6.11 14.19 -15.99
N LEU A 23 6.77 14.91 -16.90
CA LEU A 23 7.42 16.19 -16.64
C LEU A 23 7.22 17.14 -17.82
N THR A 24 7.21 18.43 -17.53
CA THR A 24 7.38 19.46 -18.55
C THR A 24 8.84 19.48 -19.03
N ARG A 25 9.07 20.06 -20.22
CA ARG A 25 10.42 20.21 -20.78
C ARG A 25 11.37 20.95 -19.83
N ARG A 26 10.86 21.99 -19.16
CA ARG A 26 11.63 22.80 -18.22
C ARG A 26 12.07 22.00 -16.99
N GLU A 27 11.17 21.22 -16.40
CA GLU A 27 11.52 20.38 -15.25
C GLU A 27 12.54 19.30 -15.64
N LEU A 28 12.41 18.71 -16.83
CA LEU A 28 13.38 17.74 -17.34
C LEU A 28 14.77 18.38 -17.50
N GLU A 29 14.86 19.61 -18.00
CA GLU A 29 16.11 20.37 -18.08
C GLU A 29 16.68 20.68 -16.70
N ASP A 30 15.84 20.97 -15.70
CA ASP A 30 16.27 21.16 -14.31
C ASP A 30 16.84 19.86 -13.70
N TYR A 31 16.18 18.71 -13.90
CA TYR A 31 16.70 17.41 -13.45
C TYR A 31 17.97 16.98 -14.20
N SER A 32 18.14 17.38 -15.47
CA SER A 32 19.33 17.05 -16.26
C SER A 32 20.64 17.67 -15.72
N LYS A 33 20.54 18.60 -14.77
CA LYS A 33 21.67 19.18 -14.04
C LYS A 33 22.26 18.23 -13.00
N HIS A 34 21.54 17.17 -12.65
CA HIS A 34 21.95 16.11 -11.75
C HIS A 34 22.28 14.84 -12.53
N SER A 35 23.08 13.96 -11.93
CA SER A 35 23.28 12.60 -12.45
C SER A 35 22.00 11.78 -12.32
N TYR A 36 21.86 10.73 -13.14
CA TYR A 36 20.70 9.86 -13.09
C TYR A 36 20.50 9.24 -11.69
N GLU A 37 21.58 8.77 -11.09
CA GLU A 37 21.59 8.14 -9.78
C GLU A 37 21.17 9.12 -8.67
N GLU A 38 21.60 10.39 -8.76
CA GLU A 38 21.15 11.44 -7.85
C GLU A 38 19.64 11.71 -8.00
N VAL A 39 19.11 11.71 -9.23
CA VAL A 39 17.67 11.88 -9.45
C VAL A 39 16.87 10.72 -8.86
N VAL A 40 17.35 9.47 -9.03
CA VAL A 40 16.73 8.30 -8.40
C VAL A 40 16.68 8.47 -6.87
N GLU A 41 17.81 8.85 -6.26
CA GLU A 41 17.88 9.07 -4.81
C GLU A 41 16.93 10.17 -4.34
N MET A 42 16.83 11.29 -5.09
CA MET A 42 15.87 12.36 -4.79
C MET A 42 14.41 11.89 -4.82
N LEU A 43 14.09 10.95 -5.72
CA LEU A 43 12.73 10.41 -5.86
C LEU A 43 12.39 9.43 -4.73
N VAL A 44 13.29 8.50 -4.38
CA VAL A 44 13.05 7.46 -3.38
C VAL A 44 13.16 7.98 -1.93
N THR A 45 13.85 9.10 -1.73
CA THR A 45 14.08 9.70 -0.41
C THR A 45 13.62 11.18 -0.39
N PRO A 46 12.32 11.44 -0.58
CA PRO A 46 11.82 12.82 -0.63
C PRO A 46 11.98 13.49 0.74
N LYS A 47 12.68 14.63 0.79
CA LYS A 47 12.90 15.39 2.04
C LYS A 47 11.61 16.00 2.58
N GLU A 48 11.11 17.03 1.89
CA GLU A 48 9.87 17.72 2.21
C GLU A 48 9.00 17.75 0.97
N THR A 49 7.71 17.42 1.13
CA THR A 49 6.74 17.55 0.04
C THR A 49 6.10 18.92 0.10
N LYS A 50 6.26 19.71 -0.97
CA LYS A 50 5.45 20.90 -1.22
C LYS A 50 4.31 20.54 -2.17
N TRP A 51 3.16 21.13 -1.90
CA TRP A 51 1.99 21.04 -2.77
C TRP A 51 1.10 22.26 -2.54
N MET A 52 0.00 22.35 -3.28
CA MET A 52 -0.96 23.47 -3.19
C MET A 52 -1.44 23.77 -1.75
N GLY A 53 -1.49 22.75 -0.89
CA GLY A 53 -1.83 22.87 0.53
C GLY A 53 -3.32 22.69 0.80
N ASP A 54 -3.64 22.08 1.95
CA ASP A 54 -5.03 21.76 2.32
C ASP A 54 -5.89 23.01 2.49
N TYR A 55 -5.28 24.18 2.74
CA TYR A 55 -5.99 25.45 2.88
C TYR A 55 -6.65 25.91 1.57
N LEU A 56 -6.04 25.63 0.41
CA LEU A 56 -6.65 25.95 -0.88
C LEU A 56 -7.82 25.02 -1.18
N VAL A 57 -7.70 23.72 -0.90
CA VAL A 57 -8.81 22.77 -1.00
C VAL A 57 -9.96 23.18 -0.07
N ARG A 58 -9.66 23.49 1.20
CA ARG A 58 -10.66 23.99 2.19
C ARG A 58 -11.40 25.23 1.72
N ARG A 59 -10.70 26.15 1.06
CA ARG A 59 -11.28 27.44 0.64
C ARG A 59 -12.12 27.33 -0.63
N PHE A 60 -11.69 26.52 -1.59
CA PHE A 60 -12.26 26.52 -2.93
C PHE A 60 -13.02 25.23 -3.30
N ASP A 61 -12.84 24.15 -2.56
CA ASP A 61 -13.55 22.88 -2.74
C ASP A 61 -14.01 22.30 -1.40
N GLY A 62 -15.15 22.81 -0.92
CA GLY A 62 -15.75 22.39 0.35
C GLY A 62 -16.14 20.91 0.38
N GLU A 63 -16.48 20.31 -0.76
CA GLU A 63 -16.82 18.89 -0.83
C GLU A 63 -15.58 18.00 -0.68
N ALA A 64 -14.50 18.32 -1.38
CA ALA A 64 -13.22 17.62 -1.22
C ALA A 64 -12.63 17.81 0.17
N SER A 65 -12.76 19.02 0.73
CA SER A 65 -12.32 19.32 2.09
C SER A 65 -13.13 18.57 3.15
N GLY A 66 -14.44 18.55 3.00
CA GLY A 66 -15.34 17.91 3.96
C GLY A 66 -15.31 16.38 3.87
N MET A 67 -14.90 15.82 2.72
CA MET A 67 -14.94 14.39 2.44
C MET A 67 -16.33 13.78 2.73
N ILE A 68 -17.37 14.60 2.57
CA ILE A 68 -18.76 14.29 2.95
C ILE A 68 -19.37 13.30 1.95
N ASN A 69 -19.06 13.48 0.67
CA ASN A 69 -19.56 12.64 -0.42
C ASN A 69 -18.45 11.69 -0.91
N ALA A 70 -18.87 10.58 -1.52
CA ALA A 70 -17.99 9.56 -2.10
C ALA A 70 -16.79 10.10 -2.92
N PRO A 71 -16.94 11.11 -3.81
CA PRO A 71 -15.82 11.62 -4.59
C PRO A 71 -14.89 12.58 -3.81
N GLY A 72 -15.26 13.03 -2.61
CA GLY A 72 -14.53 14.06 -1.88
C GLY A 72 -13.10 13.65 -1.51
N SER A 73 -12.93 12.42 -0.99
CA SER A 73 -11.61 11.86 -0.67
C SER A 73 -10.72 11.71 -1.92
N ALA A 74 -11.28 11.18 -3.01
CA ALA A 74 -10.59 11.04 -4.28
C ALA A 74 -10.17 12.42 -4.85
N ARG A 75 -11.06 13.41 -4.84
CA ARG A 75 -10.75 14.78 -5.30
C ARG A 75 -9.62 15.42 -4.50
N ARG A 76 -9.65 15.30 -3.16
CA ARG A 76 -8.57 15.82 -2.30
C ARG A 76 -7.22 15.23 -2.67
N TRP A 77 -7.16 13.93 -2.92
CA TRP A 77 -5.93 13.27 -3.34
C TRP A 77 -5.50 13.68 -4.77
N ILE A 78 -6.42 13.84 -5.71
CA ILE A 78 -6.12 14.34 -7.06
C ILE A 78 -5.46 15.72 -7.02
N TYR A 79 -5.95 16.67 -6.21
CA TYR A 79 -5.27 17.96 -6.05
C TYR A 79 -3.82 17.82 -5.58
N ARG A 80 -3.56 16.84 -4.71
CA ARG A 80 -2.21 16.54 -4.24
C ARG A 80 -1.36 15.92 -5.34
N MET A 81 -1.86 14.93 -6.08
CA MET A 81 -1.14 14.32 -7.20
C MET A 81 -0.73 15.32 -8.28
N ILE A 82 -1.57 16.33 -8.56
CA ILE A 82 -1.32 17.35 -9.60
C ILE A 82 -0.32 18.42 -9.13
N SER A 83 -0.30 18.74 -7.83
CA SER A 83 0.45 19.90 -7.32
C SER A 83 1.69 19.54 -6.49
N SER A 84 1.93 18.25 -6.24
CA SER A 84 3.06 17.79 -5.43
C SER A 84 4.37 17.81 -6.22
N ASP A 85 5.45 18.23 -5.56
CA ASP A 85 6.82 18.13 -6.05
C ASP A 85 7.50 16.77 -5.75
N THR A 86 6.78 15.83 -5.13
CA THR A 86 7.27 14.47 -4.82
C THR A 86 6.45 13.42 -5.57
N PRO A 87 6.60 13.32 -6.91
CA PRO A 87 5.70 12.52 -7.74
C PRO A 87 5.79 11.02 -7.45
N LEU A 88 6.98 10.48 -7.12
CA LEU A 88 7.13 9.06 -6.79
C LEU A 88 6.35 8.68 -5.52
N ARG A 89 6.30 9.56 -4.52
CA ARG A 89 5.52 9.32 -3.29
C ARG A 89 4.03 9.14 -3.60
N GLU A 90 3.49 10.01 -4.45
CA GLU A 90 2.09 9.93 -4.89
C GLU A 90 1.85 8.73 -5.81
N LYS A 91 2.83 8.39 -6.64
CA LYS A 91 2.79 7.21 -7.51
C LYS A 91 2.78 5.90 -6.71
N MET A 92 3.60 5.81 -5.65
CA MET A 92 3.61 4.68 -4.72
C MET A 92 2.32 4.61 -3.90
N THR A 93 1.76 5.76 -3.52
CA THR A 93 0.43 5.81 -2.90
C THR A 93 -0.62 5.18 -3.81
N LEU A 94 -0.57 5.48 -5.12
CA LEU A 94 -1.45 4.89 -6.13
C LEU A 94 -1.24 3.40 -6.33
N PHE A 95 0.02 2.97 -6.35
CA PHE A 95 0.39 1.56 -6.38
C PHE A 95 -0.22 0.79 -5.20
N TRP A 96 -0.02 1.25 -3.98
CA TRP A 96 -0.57 0.59 -2.78
C TRP A 96 -2.09 0.63 -2.73
N HIS A 97 -2.72 1.74 -3.11
CA HIS A 97 -4.17 1.83 -3.24
C HIS A 97 -4.73 0.81 -4.24
N GLY A 98 -3.98 0.47 -5.30
CA GLY A 98 -4.36 -0.55 -6.27
C GLY A 98 -4.31 -1.98 -5.73
N ILE A 99 -3.39 -2.27 -4.80
CA ILE A 99 -3.23 -3.59 -4.19
C ILE A 99 -4.18 -3.74 -2.99
N PHE A 100 -4.17 -2.77 -2.09
CA PHE A 100 -4.93 -2.76 -0.83
C PHE A 100 -6.24 -1.99 -0.98
N ALA A 101 -6.99 -2.32 -2.02
CA ALA A 101 -8.17 -1.56 -2.42
C ALA A 101 -9.30 -1.68 -1.38
N THR A 102 -9.80 -0.52 -0.93
CA THR A 102 -11.05 -0.40 -0.16
C THR A 102 -12.00 0.57 -0.85
N GLY A 103 -13.27 0.61 -0.43
CA GLY A 103 -14.29 1.36 -1.15
C GLY A 103 -15.41 1.94 -0.29
N VAL A 104 -15.96 3.05 -0.79
CA VAL A 104 -17.13 3.72 -0.23
C VAL A 104 -18.34 2.80 -0.03
N PRO A 105 -18.67 1.85 -0.94
CA PRO A 105 -19.88 1.03 -0.79
C PRO A 105 -19.98 0.26 0.54
N LYS A 106 -18.85 -0.10 1.15
CA LYS A 106 -18.80 -0.86 2.40
C LYS A 106 -18.33 -0.04 3.60
N VAL A 107 -17.31 0.82 3.43
CA VAL A 107 -16.76 1.65 4.52
C VAL A 107 -17.72 2.80 4.86
N ILE A 108 -18.35 3.37 3.84
CA ILE A 108 -19.32 4.48 3.93
C ILE A 108 -18.77 5.65 4.78
N ASN A 109 -17.46 5.94 4.69
CA ASN A 109 -16.84 7.07 5.40
C ASN A 109 -15.64 7.60 4.60
N GLY A 110 -15.79 8.80 4.01
CA GLY A 110 -14.77 9.40 3.16
C GLY A 110 -13.49 9.79 3.90
N ARG A 111 -13.59 10.18 5.17
CA ARG A 111 -12.42 10.50 6.00
C ARG A 111 -11.58 9.26 6.26
N VAL A 112 -12.20 8.15 6.64
CA VAL A 112 -11.50 6.88 6.89
C VAL A 112 -10.75 6.40 5.64
N LEU A 113 -11.36 6.52 4.46
CA LEU A 113 -10.69 6.21 3.19
C LEU A 113 -9.52 7.18 2.89
N SER A 114 -9.67 8.46 3.22
CA SER A 114 -8.58 9.42 3.07
C SER A 114 -7.44 9.17 4.04
N ASP A 115 -7.72 8.72 5.26
CA ASP A 115 -6.71 8.38 6.26
C ASP A 115 -5.89 7.15 5.80
N GLN A 116 -6.53 6.18 5.15
CA GLN A 116 -5.84 5.05 4.50
C GLN A 116 -4.89 5.52 3.37
N ILE A 117 -5.33 6.45 2.52
CA ILE A 117 -4.48 7.04 1.47
C ILE A 117 -3.29 7.79 2.10
N GLU A 118 -3.51 8.53 3.18
CA GLU A 118 -2.43 9.20 3.93
C GLU A 118 -1.44 8.18 4.52
N MET A 119 -1.93 7.05 5.04
CA MET A 119 -1.10 5.96 5.56
C MET A 119 -0.19 5.37 4.46
N PHE A 120 -0.73 5.08 3.26
CA PHE A 120 0.08 4.63 2.12
C PHE A 120 1.13 5.68 1.73
N ARG A 121 0.77 6.95 1.79
CA ARG A 121 1.67 8.04 1.43
C ARG A 121 2.81 8.20 2.44
N ASP A 122 2.56 7.98 3.71
CA ASP A 122 3.53 8.18 4.78
C ASP A 122 4.43 6.96 5.01
N HIS A 123 3.93 5.76 4.72
CA HIS A 123 4.64 4.50 5.01
C HIS A 123 4.95 3.66 3.76
N GLY A 124 4.40 3.99 2.60
CA GLY A 124 4.53 3.18 1.39
C GLY A 124 5.93 3.11 0.76
N LEU A 125 6.85 3.97 1.18
CA LEU A 125 8.28 3.92 0.83
C LEU A 125 9.15 3.31 1.93
N GLY A 126 8.57 3.04 3.10
CA GLY A 126 9.27 2.50 4.26
C GLY A 126 9.41 0.97 4.22
N ARG A 127 9.46 0.36 5.41
CA ARG A 127 9.45 -1.10 5.55
C ARG A 127 8.08 -1.68 5.21
N PHE A 128 8.07 -2.78 4.48
CA PHE A 128 6.83 -3.48 4.16
C PHE A 128 6.13 -4.01 5.42
N ASP A 129 6.87 -4.47 6.43
CA ASP A 129 6.32 -4.92 7.71
C ASP A 129 5.46 -3.85 8.39
N ASP A 130 5.97 -2.61 8.42
CA ASP A 130 5.29 -1.47 9.04
C ASP A 130 4.05 -1.08 8.25
N LEU A 131 4.13 -1.12 6.92
CA LEU A 131 3.00 -0.83 6.04
C LEU A 131 1.88 -1.85 6.25
N LEU A 132 2.22 -3.15 6.24
CA LEU A 132 1.26 -4.23 6.38
C LEU A 132 0.62 -4.23 7.78
N LEU A 133 1.39 -3.92 8.82
CA LEU A 133 0.88 -3.75 10.17
C LEU A 133 -0.09 -2.57 10.30
N ARG A 134 0.24 -1.43 9.69
CA ARG A 134 -0.65 -0.27 9.68
C ARG A 134 -1.92 -0.54 8.89
N LEU A 135 -1.82 -1.26 7.79
CA LEU A 135 -2.97 -1.73 7.01
C LEU A 135 -3.87 -2.65 7.84
N ALA A 136 -3.29 -3.59 8.59
CA ALA A 136 -4.07 -4.48 9.46
C ALA A 136 -4.81 -3.74 10.59
N LYS A 137 -4.28 -2.60 11.02
CA LYS A 137 -4.92 -1.70 12.01
C LYS A 137 -5.81 -0.64 11.36
N ASP A 138 -5.82 -0.54 10.03
CA ASP A 138 -6.55 0.51 9.32
C ASP A 138 -8.07 0.27 9.42
N PRO A 139 -8.85 1.24 9.94
CA PRO A 139 -10.29 1.05 10.10
C PRO A 139 -11.04 0.83 8.78
N ALA A 140 -10.54 1.37 7.66
CA ALA A 140 -11.15 1.13 6.36
C ALA A 140 -11.00 -0.35 5.98
N MET A 141 -9.80 -0.90 6.17
CA MET A 141 -9.50 -2.30 5.85
C MET A 141 -10.21 -3.29 6.79
N ILE A 142 -10.26 -2.99 8.10
CA ILE A 142 -11.00 -3.81 9.09
C ILE A 142 -12.46 -3.95 8.65
N VAL A 143 -13.13 -2.85 8.33
CA VAL A 143 -14.52 -2.86 7.85
C VAL A 143 -14.64 -3.50 6.47
N TRP A 144 -13.67 -3.26 5.57
CA TRP A 144 -13.71 -3.81 4.22
C TRP A 144 -13.68 -5.34 4.22
N LEU A 145 -12.94 -5.96 5.14
CA LEU A 145 -12.78 -7.41 5.22
C LEU A 145 -13.51 -8.06 6.41
N ASP A 146 -14.41 -7.33 7.05
CA ASP A 146 -15.24 -7.81 8.16
C ASP A 146 -14.46 -8.33 9.37
N ASN A 147 -13.25 -7.81 9.62
CA ASN A 147 -12.46 -8.23 10.79
C ASN A 147 -13.07 -7.72 12.10
N GLN A 148 -13.95 -6.71 12.06
CA GLN A 148 -14.74 -6.30 13.23
C GLN A 148 -15.70 -7.40 13.73
N GLU A 149 -16.05 -8.36 12.88
CA GLU A 149 -16.87 -9.53 13.20
C GLU A 149 -16.02 -10.78 13.52
N ASN A 150 -14.69 -10.63 13.59
CA ASN A 150 -13.76 -11.71 13.88
C ASN A 150 -13.53 -11.84 15.39
N HIS A 151 -14.25 -12.77 16.01
CA HIS A 151 -14.26 -12.98 17.45
C HIS A 151 -13.62 -14.31 17.83
N LYS A 152 -13.02 -14.41 19.02
CA LYS A 152 -12.38 -15.67 19.47
C LYS A 152 -13.30 -16.90 19.42
N ASP A 153 -14.61 -16.69 19.62
CA ASP A 153 -15.65 -17.73 19.64
C ASP A 153 -16.35 -17.90 18.28
N SER A 154 -16.09 -17.01 17.32
CA SER A 154 -16.66 -17.03 15.97
C SER A 154 -15.65 -16.43 14.98
N ILE A 155 -14.75 -17.30 14.49
CA ILE A 155 -13.64 -16.89 13.63
C ILE A 155 -14.15 -16.50 12.25
N ASN A 156 -13.76 -15.32 11.78
CA ASN A 156 -13.97 -14.88 10.40
C ASN A 156 -12.66 -14.96 9.63
N GLU A 157 -12.59 -15.87 8.65
CA GLU A 157 -11.38 -16.15 7.89
C GLU A 157 -11.07 -15.11 6.81
N ASN A 158 -11.98 -14.20 6.49
CA ASN A 158 -11.89 -13.32 5.33
C ASN A 158 -10.59 -12.48 5.34
N TRP A 159 -10.31 -11.75 6.43
CA TRP A 159 -9.05 -11.02 6.56
C TRP A 159 -7.81 -11.92 6.45
N GLY A 160 -7.84 -13.07 7.13
CA GLY A 160 -6.72 -14.03 7.10
C GLY A 160 -6.45 -14.58 5.70
N ARG A 161 -7.50 -14.88 4.93
CA ARG A 161 -7.40 -15.35 3.54
C ARG A 161 -6.83 -14.29 2.63
N GLU A 162 -7.41 -13.09 2.64
CA GLU A 162 -6.99 -11.98 1.79
C GLU A 162 -5.56 -11.52 2.09
N LEU A 163 -5.17 -11.52 3.37
CA LEU A 163 -3.81 -11.19 3.79
C LEU A 163 -2.77 -12.10 3.13
N LEU A 164 -3.03 -13.42 3.11
CA LEU A 164 -2.11 -14.39 2.51
C LEU A 164 -2.23 -14.42 0.98
N GLU A 165 -3.46 -14.37 0.46
CA GLU A 165 -3.76 -14.54 -0.96
C GLU A 165 -3.48 -13.29 -1.79
N LEU A 166 -4.14 -12.18 -1.48
CA LEU A 166 -4.12 -10.99 -2.34
C LEU A 166 -3.12 -9.93 -1.91
N PHE A 167 -2.65 -9.97 -0.65
CA PHE A 167 -1.83 -8.88 -0.09
C PHE A 167 -0.38 -9.24 0.15
N SER A 168 -0.01 -10.52 0.15
CA SER A 168 1.36 -10.90 0.50
C SER A 168 1.97 -12.07 -0.27
N MET A 169 1.34 -13.24 -0.41
CA MET A 169 2.03 -14.43 -0.92
C MET A 169 1.45 -14.98 -2.22
N GLY A 170 0.20 -14.66 -2.58
CA GLY A 170 -0.48 -15.34 -3.68
C GLY A 170 -0.98 -16.73 -3.29
N VAL A 171 -1.94 -17.23 -4.06
CA VAL A 171 -2.53 -18.58 -3.90
C VAL A 171 -1.44 -19.65 -3.87
N GLY A 172 -1.65 -20.77 -3.17
CA GLY A 172 -0.79 -21.96 -3.27
C GLY A 172 0.50 -21.93 -2.44
N ASN A 173 0.80 -20.83 -1.76
CA ASN A 173 1.97 -20.67 -0.90
C ASN A 173 1.70 -20.90 0.61
N TYR A 174 0.48 -21.30 0.94
CA TYR A 174 -0.01 -21.52 2.31
C TYR A 174 -1.08 -22.63 2.30
N SER A 175 -1.36 -23.19 3.48
CA SER A 175 -2.43 -24.19 3.67
C SER A 175 -3.74 -23.54 4.16
N GLU A 176 -4.85 -24.27 4.05
CA GLU A 176 -6.12 -23.83 4.64
C GLU A 176 -6.03 -23.69 6.17
N ASP A 177 -5.19 -24.49 6.82
CA ASP A 177 -4.94 -24.37 8.26
C ASP A 177 -4.19 -23.06 8.57
N ASP A 178 -3.25 -22.64 7.71
CA ASP A 178 -2.57 -21.34 7.88
C ASP A 178 -3.56 -20.16 7.80
N ILE A 179 -4.60 -20.24 6.96
CA ILE A 179 -5.66 -19.22 6.89
C ILE A 179 -6.40 -19.12 8.23
N LYS A 180 -6.79 -20.26 8.80
CA LYS A 180 -7.50 -20.32 10.08
C LYS A 180 -6.65 -19.79 11.23
N GLU A 181 -5.38 -20.19 11.28
CA GLU A 181 -4.46 -19.76 12.32
C GLU A 181 -4.11 -18.27 12.19
N CYS A 182 -4.00 -17.76 10.96
CA CYS A 182 -3.91 -16.34 10.67
C CYS A 182 -5.15 -15.59 11.18
N ALA A 183 -6.36 -16.05 10.84
CA ALA A 183 -7.61 -15.43 11.26
C ALA A 183 -7.76 -15.38 12.79
N LYS A 184 -7.38 -16.46 13.48
CA LYS A 184 -7.35 -16.50 14.96
C LYS A 184 -6.43 -15.43 15.55
N ALA A 185 -5.28 -15.16 14.93
CA ALA A 185 -4.34 -14.15 15.42
C ALA A 185 -4.85 -12.71 15.29
N PHE A 186 -5.82 -12.45 14.42
CA PHE A 186 -6.45 -11.13 14.24
C PHE A 186 -7.77 -10.97 14.99
N THR A 187 -8.17 -11.95 15.80
CA THR A 187 -9.33 -11.81 16.70
C THR A 187 -9.08 -10.70 17.72
N GLY A 188 -10.13 -9.94 18.05
CA GLY A 188 -10.06 -8.78 18.92
C GLY A 188 -9.52 -7.50 18.27
N TRP A 189 -9.06 -7.54 17.01
CA TRP A 189 -8.71 -6.34 16.25
C TRP A 189 -9.96 -5.75 15.59
N THR A 190 -10.48 -4.67 16.13
CA THR A 190 -11.77 -4.11 15.70
C THR A 190 -11.72 -2.58 15.60
N ILE A 191 -12.87 -1.97 15.32
CA ILE A 191 -13.06 -0.53 15.43
C ILE A 191 -13.76 -0.19 16.74
N GLY A 192 -13.45 0.96 17.32
CA GLY A 192 -14.11 1.39 18.55
C GLY A 192 -15.57 1.81 18.30
N ASN A 193 -16.47 1.37 19.19
CA ASN A 193 -17.89 1.71 19.13
C ASN A 193 -18.57 1.32 17.79
N THR A 194 -18.26 0.13 17.26
CA THR A 194 -18.70 -0.40 15.96
C THR A 194 -20.18 -0.16 15.68
N GLU A 195 -21.06 -0.46 16.64
CA GLU A 195 -22.50 -0.29 16.48
C GLU A 195 -22.86 1.18 16.21
N TYR A 196 -22.36 2.10 17.03
CA TYR A 196 -22.59 3.53 16.82
C TYR A 196 -21.99 4.00 15.50
N MET A 197 -20.75 3.61 15.21
CA MET A 197 -20.02 4.12 14.06
C MET A 197 -20.58 3.61 12.73
N MET A 198 -20.88 2.31 12.63
CA MET A 198 -21.36 1.72 11.38
C MET A 198 -22.87 1.85 11.20
N VAL A 199 -23.68 1.60 12.24
CA VAL A 199 -25.15 1.61 12.09
C VAL A 199 -25.66 3.03 11.86
N ARG A 200 -25.10 4.05 12.54
CA ARG A 200 -25.53 5.44 12.33
C ARG A 200 -25.05 6.01 11.02
N SER A 201 -23.81 5.72 10.63
CA SER A 201 -23.30 6.10 9.31
C SER A 201 -24.08 5.42 8.17
N LYS A 202 -24.54 4.17 8.33
CA LYS A 202 -25.45 3.53 7.36
C LYS A 202 -26.81 4.22 7.26
N ARG A 203 -27.29 4.83 8.34
CA ARG A 203 -28.59 5.50 8.42
C ARG A 203 -28.52 7.01 8.12
N ASP A 204 -27.37 7.51 7.65
CA ASP A 204 -27.08 8.93 7.44
C ASP A 204 -27.45 9.84 8.63
N SER A 205 -27.49 9.26 9.84
CA SER A 205 -28.02 9.92 11.04
C SER A 205 -26.97 10.79 11.74
N ASP A 206 -25.76 10.89 11.19
CA ASP A 206 -24.64 11.70 11.70
C ASP A 206 -24.67 13.16 11.15
N TRP A 207 -25.70 13.52 10.39
CA TRP A 207 -25.94 14.89 9.91
C TRP A 207 -26.49 15.79 11.04
N PRO A 208 -26.00 17.04 11.23
CA PRO A 208 -25.23 17.88 10.31
C PRO A 208 -23.71 17.94 10.55
N TYR A 209 -23.15 17.15 11.47
CA TYR A 209 -21.76 17.31 11.94
C TYR A 209 -20.73 16.45 11.17
N GLY A 210 -21.16 15.72 10.15
CA GLY A 210 -20.30 14.80 9.39
C GLY A 210 -20.14 13.45 10.11
N ARG A 211 -19.61 12.45 9.40
CA ARG A 211 -19.41 11.10 9.95
C ARG A 211 -18.20 11.09 10.88
N ILE A 212 -18.35 10.56 12.08
CA ILE A 212 -17.22 10.38 13.01
C ILE A 212 -16.25 9.35 12.38
N ALA A 213 -14.96 9.67 12.34
CA ALA A 213 -13.95 8.77 11.78
C ALA A 213 -13.80 7.52 12.65
N TYR A 214 -13.80 6.35 12.00
CA TYR A 214 -13.55 5.09 12.68
C TYR A 214 -12.14 5.10 13.27
N HIS A 215 -11.98 4.49 14.44
CA HIS A 215 -10.67 4.36 15.10
C HIS A 215 -10.43 2.91 15.47
N PHE A 216 -9.19 2.46 15.27
CA PHE A 216 -8.76 1.14 15.69
C PHE A 216 -8.94 0.95 17.19
N LYS A 217 -9.36 -0.25 17.59
CA LYS A 217 -9.40 -0.69 18.97
C LYS A 217 -9.03 -2.16 19.05
N TYR A 218 -8.09 -2.49 19.93
CA TYR A 218 -7.78 -3.87 20.28
C TYR A 218 -8.56 -4.27 21.54
N LEU A 219 -9.26 -5.40 21.48
CA LEU A 219 -10.01 -6.01 22.56
C LEU A 219 -9.31 -7.30 22.99
N ALA A 220 -8.48 -7.22 24.03
CA ALA A 220 -7.75 -8.37 24.54
C ALA A 220 -8.69 -9.51 24.98
N ASP A 221 -9.82 -9.19 25.60
CA ASP A 221 -10.80 -10.19 26.07
C ASP A 221 -11.48 -10.97 24.92
N ASP A 222 -11.43 -10.45 23.70
CA ASP A 222 -11.99 -11.07 22.49
C ASP A 222 -10.91 -11.67 21.58
N HIS A 223 -9.65 -11.64 22.03
CA HIS A 223 -8.54 -12.29 21.35
C HIS A 223 -8.49 -13.78 21.68
N ASN A 224 -8.12 -14.59 20.69
CA ASN A 224 -7.82 -16.00 20.88
C ASN A 224 -6.36 -16.15 21.35
N ASP A 225 -6.14 -16.36 22.64
CA ASP A 225 -4.82 -16.56 23.25
C ASP A 225 -4.28 -18.00 23.15
N GLN A 226 -4.90 -18.87 22.35
CA GLN A 226 -4.41 -20.23 22.19
C GLN A 226 -3.14 -20.25 21.34
N ALA A 227 -2.27 -21.24 21.60
CA ALA A 227 -1.07 -21.46 20.80
C ALA A 227 -1.46 -21.83 19.37
N LYS A 228 -0.88 -21.12 18.41
CA LYS A 228 -1.15 -21.21 16.97
C LYS A 228 0.03 -21.87 16.27
N GLN A 229 -0.25 -22.54 15.16
CA GLN A 229 0.77 -23.07 14.26
C GLN A 229 0.61 -22.40 12.91
N PHE A 230 1.56 -21.55 12.53
CA PHE A 230 1.43 -20.73 11.33
C PHE A 230 2.71 -20.76 10.51
N LEU A 231 2.62 -21.18 9.25
CA LEU A 231 3.73 -21.25 8.27
C LEU A 231 4.98 -21.97 8.82
N GLY A 232 4.77 -23.01 9.63
CA GLY A 232 5.84 -23.80 10.26
C GLY A 232 6.35 -23.27 11.60
N HIS A 233 5.87 -22.10 12.06
CA HIS A 233 6.18 -21.54 13.37
C HIS A 233 5.08 -21.90 14.38
N LYS A 234 5.46 -22.05 15.66
CA LYS A 234 4.51 -22.32 16.75
C LYS A 234 4.69 -21.31 17.87
N GLY A 235 3.60 -20.72 18.34
CA GLY A 235 3.61 -19.72 19.40
C GLY A 235 2.24 -19.17 19.71
N ASN A 236 2.09 -18.41 20.80
CA ASN A 236 0.88 -17.61 21.00
C ASN A 236 1.02 -16.32 20.20
N PHE A 237 0.70 -16.40 18.91
CA PHE A 237 0.87 -15.27 17.99
C PHE A 237 -0.32 -14.32 18.05
N ASN A 238 -0.02 -13.02 18.04
CA ASN A 238 -0.96 -11.95 17.73
C ASN A 238 -0.74 -11.49 16.27
N GLY A 239 -1.60 -10.60 15.75
CA GLY A 239 -1.50 -10.11 14.36
C GLY A 239 -0.14 -9.51 14.00
N GLU A 240 0.52 -8.84 14.96
CA GLU A 240 1.88 -8.30 14.79
C GLU A 240 2.93 -9.38 14.50
N ASP A 241 2.81 -10.55 15.15
CA ASP A 241 3.75 -11.65 14.96
C ASP A 241 3.52 -12.36 13.64
N ILE A 242 2.24 -12.55 13.26
CA ILE A 242 1.86 -13.12 11.96
C ILE A 242 2.40 -12.29 10.81
N ILE A 243 2.28 -10.96 10.88
CA ILE A 243 2.82 -10.06 9.86
C ILE A 243 4.34 -10.22 9.71
N LYS A 244 5.09 -10.30 10.82
CA LYS A 244 6.55 -10.53 10.77
C LYS A 244 6.89 -11.86 10.10
N VAL A 245 6.15 -12.92 10.41
CA VAL A 245 6.37 -14.25 9.79
C VAL A 245 6.10 -14.18 8.29
N ILE A 246 5.04 -13.52 7.86
CA ILE A 246 4.68 -13.33 6.44
C ILE A 246 5.79 -12.55 5.73
N CYS A 247 6.15 -11.36 6.23
CA CYS A 247 7.13 -10.48 5.59
C CYS A 247 8.53 -11.11 5.48
N GLY A 248 8.87 -12.07 6.34
CA GLY A 248 10.12 -12.83 6.28
C GLY A 248 10.18 -13.93 5.22
N ARG A 249 9.10 -14.22 4.49
CA ARG A 249 9.10 -15.29 3.47
C ARG A 249 9.54 -14.78 2.11
N GLU A 250 10.30 -15.61 1.39
CA GLU A 250 10.69 -15.33 0.00
C GLU A 250 9.49 -15.20 -0.93
N THR A 251 8.40 -15.94 -0.67
CA THR A 251 7.15 -15.84 -1.42
C THR A 251 6.57 -14.42 -1.36
N THR A 252 6.67 -13.75 -0.21
CA THR A 252 6.26 -12.35 -0.05
C THR A 252 7.18 -11.38 -0.78
N ALA A 253 8.49 -11.59 -0.69
CA ALA A 253 9.44 -10.80 -1.47
C ALA A 253 9.17 -10.90 -2.98
N ARG A 254 8.89 -12.11 -3.48
CA ARG A 254 8.56 -12.38 -4.89
C ARG A 254 7.24 -11.72 -5.30
N PHE A 255 6.24 -11.77 -4.44
CA PHE A 255 4.94 -11.14 -4.68
C PHE A 255 5.08 -9.62 -4.88
N ILE A 256 5.79 -8.95 -3.96
CA ILE A 256 6.02 -7.50 -4.05
C ILE A 256 6.92 -7.15 -5.24
N ALA A 257 7.99 -7.92 -5.47
CA ALA A 257 8.89 -7.73 -6.61
C ALA A 257 8.13 -7.79 -7.95
N ARG A 258 7.22 -8.77 -8.12
CA ARG A 258 6.43 -8.91 -9.34
C ARG A 258 5.41 -7.80 -9.52
N HIS A 259 4.79 -7.32 -8.44
CA HIS A 259 3.94 -6.12 -8.49
C HIS A 259 4.71 -4.86 -8.89
N LEU A 260 5.90 -4.63 -8.31
CA LEU A 260 6.74 -3.49 -8.67
C LEU A 260 7.21 -3.56 -10.13
N TYR A 261 7.63 -4.74 -10.58
CA TYR A 261 7.99 -4.97 -11.97
C TYR A 261 6.82 -4.71 -12.92
N HIS A 262 5.63 -5.24 -12.58
CA HIS A 262 4.40 -5.02 -13.35
C HIS A 262 4.09 -3.52 -13.50
N PHE A 263 4.21 -2.77 -12.41
CA PHE A 263 3.79 -1.38 -12.35
C PHE A 263 4.80 -0.41 -12.99
N PHE A 264 6.11 -0.64 -12.80
CA PHE A 264 7.15 0.30 -13.25
C PHE A 264 7.86 -0.11 -14.55
N VAL A 265 7.96 -1.40 -14.85
CA VAL A 265 8.80 -1.91 -15.95
C VAL A 265 7.94 -2.32 -17.13
N ALA A 266 7.18 -3.41 -16.99
CA ALA A 266 6.44 -4.05 -18.07
C ALA A 266 5.24 -4.83 -17.57
N ASP A 267 4.19 -4.92 -18.39
CA ASP A 267 2.96 -5.61 -18.02
C ASP A 267 3.21 -7.11 -17.74
N GLU A 268 2.59 -7.57 -16.66
CA GLU A 268 2.54 -8.95 -16.19
C GLU A 268 1.09 -9.44 -16.23
N VAL A 269 0.91 -10.76 -16.16
CA VAL A 269 -0.43 -11.34 -15.99
C VAL A 269 -1.03 -10.97 -14.63
N PRO A 270 -2.36 -11.02 -14.45
CA PRO A 270 -3.00 -10.81 -13.16
C PRO A 270 -2.53 -11.80 -12.08
N VAL A 271 -2.57 -11.38 -10.82
CA VAL A 271 -2.11 -12.15 -9.63
C VAL A 271 -2.63 -13.59 -9.59
N PRO A 272 -3.92 -13.89 -9.87
CA PRO A 272 -4.42 -15.27 -9.82
C PRO A 272 -3.70 -16.24 -10.78
N SER A 273 -3.07 -15.73 -11.84
CA SER A 273 -2.35 -16.54 -12.83
C SER A 273 -0.86 -16.70 -12.53
N TRP A 274 -0.35 -16.13 -11.41
CA TRP A 274 1.09 -16.09 -11.13
C TRP A 274 1.71 -17.45 -10.81
N ASN A 275 0.91 -18.42 -10.35
CA ASN A 275 1.37 -19.78 -10.11
C ASN A 275 1.55 -20.58 -11.39
N ASP A 276 0.74 -20.29 -12.41
CA ASP A 276 0.74 -21.02 -13.67
C ASP A 276 1.68 -20.38 -14.70
N VAL A 277 1.86 -19.05 -14.61
CA VAL A 277 2.63 -18.27 -15.56
C VAL A 277 3.87 -17.68 -14.88
N PRO A 278 5.08 -18.08 -15.28
CA PRO A 278 6.32 -17.52 -14.74
C PRO A 278 6.44 -16.02 -15.07
N PRO A 279 7.21 -15.26 -14.28
CA PRO A 279 7.47 -13.85 -14.57
C PRO A 279 8.16 -13.69 -15.92
N ARG A 280 7.85 -12.60 -16.61
CA ARG A 280 8.40 -12.27 -17.93
C ARG A 280 9.92 -12.14 -17.91
N ASP A 281 10.45 -11.58 -16.82
CA ASP A 281 11.88 -11.54 -16.54
C ASP A 281 12.16 -12.08 -15.13
N ALA A 282 12.45 -13.38 -15.06
CA ALA A 282 12.77 -14.03 -13.79
C ALA A 282 14.05 -13.46 -13.13
N LYS A 283 15.02 -12.98 -13.91
CA LYS A 283 16.26 -12.43 -13.36
C LYS A 283 16.01 -11.09 -12.67
N ALA A 284 15.16 -10.24 -13.27
CA ALA A 284 14.74 -8.99 -12.67
C ALA A 284 14.02 -9.23 -11.33
N ILE A 285 13.10 -10.21 -11.28
CA ILE A 285 12.41 -10.57 -10.03
C ILE A 285 13.39 -11.07 -8.97
N ASP A 286 14.31 -11.97 -9.32
CA ASP A 286 15.30 -12.49 -8.36
C ASP A 286 16.23 -11.38 -7.84
N GLU A 287 16.56 -10.38 -8.65
CA GLU A 287 17.34 -9.22 -8.23
C GLU A 287 16.58 -8.34 -7.23
N LEU A 288 15.29 -8.10 -7.46
CA LEU A 288 14.43 -7.36 -6.53
C LEU A 288 14.19 -8.12 -5.22
N VAL A 289 14.05 -9.45 -5.27
CA VAL A 289 13.94 -10.30 -4.07
C VAL A 289 15.19 -10.19 -3.21
N LYS A 290 16.39 -10.16 -3.81
CA LYS A 290 17.62 -9.92 -3.07
C LYS A 290 17.62 -8.55 -2.41
N ALA A 291 17.25 -7.50 -3.16
CA ALA A 291 17.16 -6.14 -2.62
C ALA A 291 16.19 -6.04 -1.44
N TYR A 292 15.07 -6.77 -1.48
CA TYR A 292 14.11 -6.83 -0.38
C TYR A 292 14.76 -7.32 0.92
N PHE A 293 15.54 -8.40 0.89
CA PHE A 293 16.21 -8.91 2.10
C PHE A 293 17.46 -8.10 2.47
N GLU A 294 18.24 -7.62 1.50
CA GLU A 294 19.45 -6.81 1.77
C GLU A 294 19.13 -5.48 2.44
N THR A 295 17.94 -4.93 2.16
CA THR A 295 17.49 -3.64 2.71
C THR A 295 16.51 -3.79 3.86
N ASP A 296 16.39 -5.00 4.43
CA ASP A 296 15.50 -5.31 5.55
C ASP A 296 14.05 -4.87 5.27
N HIS A 297 13.54 -5.36 4.14
CA HIS A 297 12.18 -5.21 3.61
C HIS A 297 11.80 -3.77 3.22
N ASN A 298 12.79 -2.91 2.96
CA ASN A 298 12.55 -1.50 2.64
C ASN A 298 12.19 -1.30 1.16
N ILE A 299 11.05 -0.66 0.92
CA ILE A 299 10.51 -0.44 -0.43
C ILE A 299 11.32 0.58 -1.21
N SER A 300 11.77 1.68 -0.59
CA SER A 300 12.71 2.60 -1.24
C SER A 300 13.99 1.88 -1.67
N GLY A 301 14.50 0.96 -0.86
CA GLY A 301 15.66 0.13 -1.20
C GLY A 301 15.44 -0.70 -2.46
N MET A 302 14.28 -1.37 -2.57
CA MET A 302 13.89 -2.10 -3.79
C MET A 302 13.75 -1.17 -5.00
N LEU A 303 13.13 0.00 -4.84
CA LEU A 303 12.95 0.97 -5.93
C LEU A 303 14.27 1.55 -6.41
N THR A 304 15.21 1.83 -5.50
CA THR A 304 16.57 2.26 -5.86
C THR A 304 17.26 1.20 -6.70
N ARG A 305 17.11 -0.09 -6.37
CA ARG A 305 17.65 -1.19 -7.18
C ARG A 305 16.95 -1.28 -8.53
N LEU A 306 15.62 -1.20 -8.55
CA LEU A 306 14.80 -1.29 -9.75
C LEU A 306 15.17 -0.20 -10.76
N PHE A 307 15.18 1.07 -10.36
CA PHE A 307 15.44 2.18 -11.27
C PHE A 307 16.89 2.24 -11.74
N ASN A 308 17.84 1.72 -10.96
CA ASN A 308 19.25 1.68 -11.37
C ASN A 308 19.63 0.44 -12.20
N SER A 309 18.74 -0.53 -12.35
CA SER A 309 18.99 -1.78 -13.06
C SER A 309 19.08 -1.61 -14.58
N ASP A 310 19.79 -2.53 -15.24
CA ASP A 310 19.91 -2.54 -16.69
C ASP A 310 18.55 -2.81 -17.38
N PHE A 311 17.70 -3.66 -16.79
CA PHE A 311 16.38 -3.98 -17.36
C PHE A 311 15.38 -2.82 -17.31
N PHE A 312 15.59 -1.84 -16.41
CA PHE A 312 14.79 -0.62 -16.38
C PHE A 312 15.34 0.45 -17.31
N LYS A 313 16.67 0.51 -17.46
CA LYS A 313 17.35 1.48 -18.32
C LYS A 313 17.33 1.10 -19.81
N SER A 314 16.98 -0.15 -20.14
CA SER A 314 16.90 -0.70 -21.51
C SER A 314 15.65 -0.32 -22.28
#